data_AF-A0A1Y4EVM6-F1
#
_entry.id   AF-A0A1Y4EVM6-F1
#
_cell.length_a   1.000
_cell.length_b   1.000
_cell.length_c   1.000
_cell.angle_alpha   90.00
_cell.angle_beta   90.00
_cell.angle_gamma   90.00
#
_symmetry.space_group_name_H-M   'P 1'
#
loop_
_entity.id
_entity.type
_entity.pdbx_description
1 polymer ?
#
loop_
_entity_poly.entity_id
_entity_poly.type
_entity_poly.pdbx_seq_one_letter_code
_entity_poly.pdbx_strand_id
1 'polypeptide(L)'
;MTLYDILRATKYWQKFCCYVTNSYDQNVPIGFGTRRELLDEEQNDELFDYLMCNVDSITVTKDKALLVRVRDEHYNQPLEEQYECTGGWKVSDPKTRPFKFSTEMEDWNFRG
;
A
#
# COMPACT_ATOMS: atom_id res chain seq x y z
N MET A 1 -15.75 0.70 -5.29
CA MET A 1 -15.27 1.91 -4.58
C MET A 1 -13.77 1.89 -4.68
N THR A 2 -13.18 2.92 -5.26
CA THR A 2 -11.73 3.01 -5.48
C THR A 2 -11.03 3.64 -4.29
N LEU A 3 -9.71 3.56 -4.26
CA LEU A 3 -8.90 4.28 -3.27
C LEU A 3 -9.13 5.80 -3.37
N TYR A 4 -9.24 6.32 -4.59
CA TYR A 4 -9.58 7.72 -4.85
C TYR A 4 -10.91 8.12 -4.21
N ASP A 5 -11.95 7.29 -4.31
CA ASP A 5 -13.26 7.58 -3.71
C ASP A 5 -13.15 7.76 -2.19
N ILE A 6 -12.36 6.91 -1.51
CA ILE A 6 -12.11 7.00 -0.07
C ILE A 6 -11.35 8.28 0.28
N LEU A 7 -10.24 8.54 -0.41
CA LEU A 7 -9.43 9.73 -0.13
C LEU A 7 -10.24 11.01 -0.35
N ARG A 8 -11.13 11.03 -1.35
CA ARG A 8 -12.00 12.16 -1.62
C ARG A 8 -13.08 12.36 -0.54
N ALA A 9 -13.67 11.27 -0.04
CA ALA A 9 -14.76 11.30 0.94
C ALA A 9 -14.28 11.61 2.37
N THR A 10 -13.00 11.49 2.65
CA THR A 10 -12.42 11.59 3.99
C THR A 10 -11.87 12.98 4.32
N LYS A 11 -11.78 13.28 5.62
CA LYS A 11 -11.28 14.56 6.12
C LYS A 11 -9.78 14.72 5.86
N TYR A 12 -9.36 15.97 5.68
CA TYR A 12 -7.97 16.36 5.39
C TYR A 12 -6.92 15.80 6.36
N TRP A 13 -7.25 15.74 7.65
CA TRP A 13 -6.36 15.29 8.72
C TRP A 13 -6.45 13.79 9.02
N GLN A 14 -7.31 13.05 8.30
CA GLN A 14 -7.43 11.61 8.50
C GLN A 14 -6.12 10.95 8.07
N LYS A 15 -5.58 10.09 8.94
CA LYS A 15 -4.39 9.27 8.66
C LYS A 15 -4.79 8.00 7.94
N PHE A 16 -3.95 7.56 7.01
CA PHE A 16 -4.10 6.31 6.27
C PHE A 16 -2.82 5.50 6.26
N CYS A 17 -3.04 4.19 6.14
CA CYS A 17 -2.03 3.20 5.80
C CYS A 17 -2.58 2.43 4.59
N CYS A 18 -2.06 2.71 3.40
CA CYS A 18 -2.53 2.13 2.15
C CYS A 18 -1.62 0.97 1.74
N TYR A 19 -2.23 -0.17 1.40
CA TYR A 19 -1.54 -1.37 0.97
C TYR A 19 -2.16 -1.94 -0.29
N VAL A 20 -1.33 -2.44 -1.20
CA VAL A 20 -1.75 -3.38 -2.24
C VAL A 20 -1.71 -4.77 -1.65
N THR A 21 -2.75 -5.55 -1.90
CA THR A 21 -2.85 -6.95 -1.48
C THR A 21 -3.03 -7.85 -2.69
N ASN A 22 -2.58 -9.10 -2.60
CA ASN A 22 -2.77 -10.14 -3.62
C ASN A 22 -3.39 -11.41 -3.03
N SER A 23 -3.67 -12.40 -3.88
CA SER A 23 -4.29 -13.69 -3.50
C SER A 23 -3.39 -14.59 -2.65
N TYR A 24 -2.14 -14.19 -2.44
CA TYR A 24 -1.14 -14.91 -1.64
C TYR A 24 -0.96 -14.26 -0.26
N ASP A 25 -1.92 -13.41 0.16
CA ASP A 25 -1.92 -12.64 1.40
C ASP A 25 -0.68 -11.74 1.58
N GLN A 26 -0.02 -11.37 0.48
CA GLN A 26 1.12 -10.46 0.53
C GLN A 26 0.62 -9.01 0.53
N ASN A 27 1.05 -8.20 1.51
CA ASN A 27 0.63 -6.79 1.64
C ASN A 27 1.80 -5.84 1.42
N VAL A 28 1.78 -5.11 0.30
CA VAL A 28 2.83 -4.14 -0.06
C VAL A 28 2.39 -2.73 0.31
N PRO A 29 3.19 -1.97 1.07
CA PRO A 29 2.87 -0.59 1.37
C PRO A 29 2.94 0.29 0.12
N ILE A 30 1.92 1.11 -0.11
CA ILE A 30 1.84 2.03 -1.27
C ILE A 30 1.65 3.50 -0.87
N GLY A 31 1.42 3.78 0.41
CA GLY A 31 1.42 5.16 0.90
C GLY A 31 0.97 5.28 2.34
N PHE A 32 1.55 6.24 3.04
CA PHE A 32 1.29 6.49 4.45
C PHE A 32 1.19 7.98 4.74
N GLY A 33 0.34 8.31 5.71
CA GLY A 33 0.25 9.66 6.24
C GLY A 33 -1.16 10.19 6.23
N THR A 34 -1.29 11.49 6.39
CA THR A 34 -2.56 12.19 6.28
C THR A 34 -3.03 12.24 4.83
N ARG A 35 -4.34 12.38 4.63
CA ARG A 35 -4.91 12.63 3.29
C ARG A 35 -4.19 13.75 2.53
N ARG A 36 -3.71 14.76 3.23
CA ARG A 36 -2.89 15.85 2.67
C ARG A 36 -1.61 15.31 2.05
N GLU A 37 -0.83 14.59 2.85
CA GLU A 37 0.50 14.09 2.46
C GLU A 37 0.39 13.05 1.35
N LEU A 38 -0.67 12.23 1.37
CA LEU A 38 -0.92 11.21 0.35
C LEU A 38 -1.26 11.79 -1.02
N LEU A 39 -1.80 13.01 -1.08
CA LEU A 39 -2.12 13.70 -2.34
C LEU A 39 -1.01 14.67 -2.76
N ASP A 40 0.14 14.62 -2.08
CA ASP A 40 1.34 15.35 -2.44
C ASP A 40 2.24 14.45 -3.31
N GLU A 41 2.28 14.73 -4.61
CA GLU A 41 3.03 13.97 -5.62
C GLU A 41 4.53 13.95 -5.32
N GLU A 42 5.07 14.98 -4.66
CA GLU A 42 6.49 15.01 -4.26
C GLU A 42 6.81 14.03 -3.11
N GLN A 43 5.79 13.58 -2.36
CA GLN A 43 5.96 12.71 -1.19
C GLN A 43 5.47 11.28 -1.40
N ASN A 44 4.43 11.06 -2.21
CA ASN A 44 3.76 9.77 -2.37
C ASN A 44 3.45 9.44 -3.84
N ASP A 45 4.43 9.63 -4.74
CA ASP A 45 4.33 9.32 -6.18
C ASP A 45 3.80 7.89 -6.44
N GLU A 46 4.31 6.90 -5.69
CA GLU A 46 3.90 5.50 -5.81
C GLU A 46 2.40 5.26 -5.54
N LEU A 47 1.73 6.12 -4.77
CA LEU A 47 0.30 5.96 -4.47
C LEU A 47 -0.59 6.24 -5.70
N PHE A 48 -0.14 7.12 -6.60
CA PHE A 48 -0.96 7.64 -7.70
C PHE A 48 -1.35 6.53 -8.69
N ASP A 49 -0.46 5.57 -8.91
CA ASP A 49 -0.70 4.39 -9.76
C ASP A 49 -1.84 3.51 -9.22
N TYR A 50 -2.11 3.55 -7.92
CA TYR A 50 -3.10 2.71 -7.26
C TYR A 50 -4.42 3.44 -6.92
N LEU A 51 -4.56 4.71 -7.28
CA LEU A 51 -5.77 5.50 -6.97
C LEU A 51 -7.05 4.90 -7.54
N MET A 52 -6.95 4.25 -8.71
CA MET A 52 -8.07 3.62 -9.40
C MET A 52 -8.29 2.16 -8.99
N CYS A 53 -7.41 1.60 -8.17
CA CYS A 53 -7.56 0.23 -7.67
C CYS A 53 -8.79 0.11 -6.76
N ASN A 54 -9.44 -1.06 -6.84
CA ASN A 54 -10.61 -1.35 -6.03
C ASN A 54 -10.20 -1.64 -4.60
N VAL A 55 -10.93 -1.09 -3.64
CA VAL A 55 -10.71 -1.33 -2.23
C VAL A 55 -11.19 -2.74 -1.88
N ASP A 56 -10.27 -3.55 -1.33
CA ASP A 56 -10.53 -4.87 -0.79
C ASP A 56 -11.19 -4.76 0.59
N SER A 57 -10.56 -4.00 1.48
CA SER A 57 -10.97 -3.87 2.88
C SER A 57 -10.56 -2.55 3.47
N ILE A 58 -11.30 -2.11 4.49
CA ILE A 58 -10.97 -0.95 5.31
C ILE A 58 -11.05 -1.37 6.78
N THR A 59 -10.00 -1.10 7.54
CA THR A 59 -9.94 -1.36 8.98
C THR A 59 -9.49 -0.11 9.71
N VAL A 60 -9.97 0.09 10.94
CA VAL A 60 -9.53 1.19 11.80
C VAL A 60 -8.48 0.67 12.77
N THR A 61 -7.31 1.26 12.76
CA THR A 61 -6.20 0.91 13.67
C THR A 61 -6.43 1.52 15.06
N LYS A 62 -5.62 1.10 16.05
CA LYS A 62 -5.72 1.59 17.45
C LYS A 62 -5.50 3.11 17.56
N ASP A 63 -4.66 3.68 16.70
CA ASP A 63 -4.38 5.11 16.61
C ASP A 63 -5.41 5.87 15.75
N LYS A 64 -6.50 5.20 15.34
CA LYS A 64 -7.59 5.74 14.50
C LYS A 64 -7.18 6.09 13.07
N ALA A 65 -6.07 5.55 12.58
CA ALA A 65 -5.76 5.58 11.16
C ALA A 65 -6.68 4.61 10.38
N LEU A 66 -6.91 4.92 9.11
CA LEU A 66 -7.63 4.06 8.19
C LEU A 66 -6.62 3.18 7.45
N LEU A 67 -6.61 1.90 7.77
CA LEU A 67 -5.88 0.91 6.99
C LEU A 67 -6.75 0.51 5.79
N VAL A 68 -6.26 0.81 4.59
CA VAL A 68 -6.95 0.52 3.34
C VAL A 68 -6.15 -0.49 2.56
N ARG A 69 -6.78 -1.62 2.19
CA ARG A 69 -6.22 -2.56 1.23
C ARG A 69 -6.88 -2.38 -0.12
N VAL A 70 -6.09 -2.40 -1.17
CA VAL A 70 -6.55 -2.34 -2.55
C VAL A 70 -6.09 -3.57 -3.33
N ARG A 71 -6.90 -3.98 -4.30
CA ARG A 71 -6.55 -5.02 -5.26
C ARG A 71 -6.07 -4.35 -6.53
N ASP A 72 -4.83 -4.61 -6.90
CA ASP A 72 -4.26 -4.18 -8.17
C ASP A 72 -4.63 -5.18 -9.30
N GLU A 73 -4.14 -4.91 -10.50
CA GLU A 73 -4.37 -5.76 -11.67
C GLU A 73 -3.65 -7.12 -11.58
N HIS A 74 -2.58 -7.21 -10.77
CA HIS A 74 -1.79 -8.41 -10.56
C HIS A 74 -2.24 -9.21 -9.33
N TYR A 75 -3.46 -9.00 -8.84
CA TYR A 75 -3.99 -9.66 -7.63
C TYR A 75 -3.81 -11.18 -7.62
N ASN A 76 -3.89 -11.85 -8.77
CA ASN A 76 -3.76 -13.32 -8.86
C ASN A 76 -2.31 -13.81 -9.10
N GLN A 77 -1.34 -12.90 -9.09
CA GLN A 77 0.07 -13.22 -9.29
C GLN A 77 0.83 -13.02 -7.97
N PRO A 78 1.72 -13.94 -7.58
CA PRO A 78 2.58 -13.73 -6.44
C PRO A 78 3.57 -12.59 -6.74
N LEU A 79 3.99 -11.86 -5.71
CA LEU A 79 4.94 -10.74 -5.89
C LEU A 79 6.22 -11.23 -6.58
N GLU A 80 6.67 -12.44 -6.29
CA GLU A 80 7.81 -13.07 -6.93
C GLU A 80 7.70 -13.01 -8.47
N GLU A 81 6.55 -13.38 -9.03
CA GLU A 81 6.33 -13.39 -10.49
C GLU A 81 6.16 -11.98 -11.09
N GLN A 82 5.50 -11.08 -10.36
CA GLN A 82 5.34 -9.67 -10.78
C GLN A 82 6.71 -8.97 -10.94
N TYR A 83 7.69 -9.40 -10.15
CA TYR A 83 9.00 -8.76 -10.02
C TYR A 83 10.16 -9.64 -10.55
N GLU A 84 9.91 -10.86 -11.01
CA GLU A 84 10.93 -11.82 -11.47
C GLU A 84 11.60 -11.43 -12.81
N CYS A 85 11.07 -10.45 -13.53
CA CYS A 85 11.63 -9.97 -14.80
C CYS A 85 12.69 -8.86 -14.68
N THR A 86 13.14 -8.48 -13.48
CA THR A 86 14.29 -7.58 -13.31
C THR A 86 15.48 -8.36 -12.78
N GLY A 87 16.30 -8.94 -13.66
CA GLY A 87 17.44 -9.83 -13.35
C GLY A 87 18.60 -9.24 -12.52
N GLY A 88 18.35 -8.33 -11.56
CA GLY A 88 19.33 -7.58 -10.78
C GLY A 88 19.17 -7.69 -9.26
N TRP A 89 18.46 -8.69 -8.74
CA TRP A 89 18.16 -8.76 -7.30
C TRP A 89 19.36 -9.22 -6.46
N LYS A 90 19.94 -8.30 -5.67
CA LYS A 90 20.97 -8.66 -4.66
C LYS A 90 20.29 -9.14 -3.38
N VAL A 91 20.63 -10.35 -2.93
CA VAL A 91 20.07 -11.00 -1.73
C VAL A 91 20.13 -10.13 -0.47
N SER A 92 21.12 -9.24 -0.40
CA SER A 92 21.43 -8.36 0.72
C SER A 92 20.76 -6.99 0.69
N ASP A 93 20.16 -6.54 -0.42
CA ASP A 93 19.60 -5.18 -0.55
C ASP A 93 18.07 -5.21 -0.41
N PRO A 94 17.51 -4.69 0.71
CA PRO A 94 16.08 -4.67 0.94
C PRO A 94 15.30 -3.97 -0.17
N LYS A 95 15.83 -2.88 -0.76
CA LYS A 95 15.15 -2.11 -1.82
C LYS A 95 14.89 -2.92 -3.10
N THR A 96 15.60 -4.03 -3.24
CA THR A 96 15.55 -4.91 -4.41
C THR A 96 14.71 -6.17 -4.16
N ARG A 97 13.86 -6.23 -3.13
CA ARG A 97 13.10 -7.45 -2.78
C ARG A 97 11.65 -7.17 -2.36
N PRO A 98 10.72 -6.94 -3.31
CA PRO A 98 9.31 -6.65 -3.05
C PRO A 98 8.62 -7.66 -2.10
N PHE A 99 8.91 -8.96 -2.19
CA PHE A 99 8.34 -9.99 -1.30
C PHE A 99 8.79 -9.91 0.17
N LYS A 100 9.90 -9.23 0.49
CA LYS A 100 10.30 -8.91 1.88
C LYS A 100 9.53 -7.70 2.45
N PHE A 101 8.82 -6.95 1.61
CA PHE A 101 7.95 -5.85 2.03
C PHE A 101 6.50 -6.29 2.23
N SER A 102 6.18 -7.57 1.99
CA SER A 102 4.97 -8.14 2.55
C SER A 102 5.03 -7.93 4.06
N THR A 103 4.14 -7.10 4.57
CA THR A 103 4.11 -6.72 5.97
C THR A 103 2.87 -7.29 6.63
N GLU A 104 3.06 -7.87 7.81
CA GLU A 104 1.95 -8.19 8.68
C GLU A 104 1.26 -6.88 9.05
N MET A 105 -0.05 -6.80 8.79
CA MET A 105 -0.83 -5.57 8.99
C MET A 105 -0.90 -5.15 10.46
N GLU A 106 -0.58 -6.07 11.38
CA GLU A 106 -0.53 -5.86 12.82
C GLU A 106 0.77 -5.19 13.31
N ASP A 107 1.82 -5.12 12.48
CA ASP A 107 3.15 -4.63 12.89
C ASP A 107 3.32 -3.10 12.87
N TRP A 108 2.37 -2.35 12.31
CA TRP A 108 2.52 -0.90 12.14
C TRP A 108 1.88 -0.07 13.26
N ASN A 109 2.52 -0.12 14.43
CA ASN A 109 2.47 0.94 15.45
C ASN A 109 3.65 1.94 15.33
N PHE A 110 4.53 1.82 14.33
CA PHE A 110 5.89 2.39 14.44
C PHE A 110 6.49 3.01 13.17
N ARG A 111 5.83 3.98 12.52
CA ARG A 111 6.51 5.15 11.89
C ARG A 111 5.60 6.39 11.87
N GLY A 112 5.11 6.77 13.04
CA GLY A 112 4.49 8.07 13.29
C GLY A 112 5.39 8.90 14.18
#